data_AF-A0A2N0V813-F1
#
_entry.id   AF-A0A2N0V813-F1
#
_cell.length_a   1.000
_cell.length_b   1.000
_cell.length_c   1.000
_cell.angle_alpha   90.00
_cell.angle_beta   90.00
_cell.angle_gamma   90.00
#
_symmetry.space_group_name_H-M   'P 1'
#
loop_
_entity.id
_entity.type
_entity.pdbx_description
1 polymer ?
#
loop_
_entity_poly.entity_id
_entity_poly.type
_entity_poly.pdbx_seq_one_letter_code
_entity_poly.pdbx_strand_id
1 'polypeptide(L)'
;MIPRCPACNARLGAATACPRCGAELQHIFRSERLAEQWLGVALQTARAGRLAIAVPAVLRSLSFKQTPAAKLLHGFLIQQLYRALYENLGRQDWQEARGILSLLQMLQADNETLRRFAEMIAQLSAQAESNHSVD
;
A
#
# COMPACT_ATOMS: atom_id res chain seq x y z
N MET A 1 -33.60 -6.44 -4.08
CA MET A 1 -33.03 -5.57 -3.01
C MET A 1 -32.96 -4.15 -3.57
N ILE A 2 -33.57 -3.15 -2.91
CA ILE A 2 -33.52 -1.75 -3.38
C ILE A 2 -32.14 -1.19 -3.04
N PRO A 3 -31.35 -0.67 -4.01
CA PRO A 3 -30.05 -0.08 -3.74
C PRO A 3 -30.18 1.15 -2.83
N ARG A 4 -29.16 1.39 -2.00
CA ARG A 4 -29.14 2.52 -1.06
C ARG A 4 -27.96 3.43 -1.34
N CYS A 5 -28.13 4.72 -1.05
CA CYS A 5 -27.08 5.71 -1.20
C CYS A 5 -25.93 5.38 -0.25
N PRO A 6 -24.70 5.20 -0.74
CA PRO A 6 -23.54 4.91 0.11
C PRO A 6 -23.16 6.08 1.02
N ALA A 7 -23.58 7.31 0.70
CA ALA A 7 -23.26 8.50 1.50
C ALA A 7 -24.26 8.75 2.65
N CYS A 8 -25.56 8.56 2.43
CA CYS A 8 -26.60 8.92 3.43
C CYS A 8 -27.64 7.82 3.70
N ASN A 9 -27.45 6.63 3.11
CA ASN A 9 -28.29 5.45 3.28
C ASN A 9 -29.77 5.60 2.86
N ALA A 10 -30.10 6.66 2.09
CA ALA A 10 -31.41 6.83 1.47
C ALA A 10 -31.69 5.73 0.45
N ARG A 11 -32.94 5.30 0.31
CA ARG A 11 -33.34 4.37 -0.76
C ARG A 11 -33.17 5.05 -2.11
N LEU A 12 -32.51 4.39 -3.04
CA LEU A 12 -32.31 4.88 -4.39
C LEU A 12 -33.41 4.35 -5.31
N GLY A 13 -33.94 5.25 -6.14
CA GLY A 13 -34.72 4.90 -7.33
C GLY A 13 -33.81 4.80 -8.56
N ALA A 14 -34.31 5.24 -9.72
CA ALA A 14 -33.55 5.30 -10.97
C ALA A 14 -32.73 6.60 -11.17
N ALA A 15 -32.68 7.48 -10.17
CA ALA A 15 -31.99 8.77 -10.27
C ALA A 15 -30.47 8.61 -10.28
N THR A 16 -29.77 9.45 -11.06
CA THR A 16 -28.30 9.52 -11.13
C THR A 16 -27.67 10.23 -9.93
N ALA A 17 -28.43 11.07 -9.25
CA ALA A 17 -28.08 11.71 -8.00
C ALA A 17 -28.99 11.23 -6.85
N CYS A 18 -28.46 11.21 -5.63
CA CYS A 18 -29.24 10.84 -4.47
C CYS A 18 -30.30 11.93 -4.16
N PRO A 19 -31.60 11.59 -4.06
CA PRO A 19 -32.64 12.59 -3.79
C PRO A 19 -32.53 13.23 -2.40
N ARG A 20 -31.84 12.57 -1.45
CA ARG A 20 -31.66 13.07 -0.08
C ARG A 20 -30.45 13.98 0.11
N CYS A 21 -29.28 13.59 -0.38
CA CYS A 21 -28.02 14.31 -0.13
C CYS A 21 -27.41 14.95 -1.38
N GLY A 22 -28.04 14.83 -2.55
CA GLY A 22 -27.55 15.38 -3.81
C GLY A 22 -26.31 14.69 -4.38
N ALA A 23 -25.77 13.67 -3.70
CA ALA A 23 -24.55 13.00 -4.12
C ALA A 23 -24.69 12.38 -5.51
N GLU A 24 -23.71 12.62 -6.38
CA GLU A 24 -23.67 12.04 -7.72
C GLU A 24 -23.23 10.58 -7.66
N LEU A 25 -24.19 9.67 -7.85
CA LEU A 25 -24.02 8.25 -7.54
C LEU A 25 -23.08 7.57 -8.53
N GLN A 26 -23.03 8.04 -9.77
CA GLN A 26 -22.15 7.49 -10.80
C GLN A 26 -20.67 7.59 -10.40
N HIS A 27 -20.25 8.74 -9.87
CA HIS A 27 -18.88 8.93 -9.41
C HIS A 27 -18.56 8.06 -8.20
N ILE A 28 -19.50 7.96 -7.24
CA ILE A 28 -19.29 7.13 -6.05
C ILE A 28 -19.12 5.66 -6.47
N PHE A 29 -20.07 5.11 -7.23
CA PHE A 29 -19.99 3.71 -7.67
C PHE A 29 -18.76 3.43 -8.55
N ARG A 30 -18.32 4.40 -9.36
CA ARG A 30 -17.08 4.28 -10.13
C ARG A 30 -15.86 4.17 -9.21
N SER A 31 -15.76 5.03 -8.19
CA SER A 31 -14.68 4.96 -7.20
C SER A 31 -14.69 3.63 -6.44
N GLU A 32 -15.87 3.10 -6.08
CA GLU A 32 -15.97 1.79 -5.43
C GLU A 32 -15.44 0.66 -6.32
N ARG A 33 -15.84 0.63 -7.60
CA ARG A 33 -15.33 -0.36 -8.57
C ARG A 33 -13.83 -0.24 -8.77
N LEU A 34 -13.29 0.98 -8.83
CA LEU A 34 -11.85 1.20 -8.94
C LEU A 34 -11.13 0.68 -7.69
N ALA A 35 -11.68 0.89 -6.50
CA ALA A 35 -11.12 0.34 -5.27
C ALA A 35 -11.02 -1.20 -5.34
N GLU A 36 -12.08 -1.86 -5.79
CA GLU A 36 -12.12 -3.33 -5.95
C GLU A 36 -11.12 -3.83 -7.00
N GLN A 37 -11.04 -3.17 -8.16
CA GLN A 37 -10.09 -3.52 -9.21
C GLN A 37 -8.64 -3.42 -8.73
N TRP A 38 -8.28 -2.32 -8.08
CA TRP A 38 -6.93 -2.14 -7.53
C TRP A 38 -6.62 -3.11 -6.40
N LEU A 39 -7.60 -3.47 -5.58
CA LEU A 39 -7.43 -4.54 -4.58
C LEU A 39 -7.16 -5.89 -5.23
N GLY A 40 -7.86 -6.20 -6.33
CA GLY A 40 -7.61 -7.41 -7.13
C GLY A 40 -6.17 -7.45 -7.67
N VAL A 41 -5.68 -6.35 -8.22
CA VAL A 41 -4.27 -6.22 -8.68
C VAL A 41 -3.30 -6.42 -7.52
N ALA A 42 -3.55 -5.79 -6.37
CA ALA A 42 -2.70 -5.89 -5.19
C ALA A 42 -2.59 -7.35 -4.70
N LEU A 43 -3.72 -8.06 -4.60
CA LEU A 43 -3.74 -9.47 -4.19
C LEU A 43 -3.00 -10.40 -5.17
N GLN A 44 -3.25 -10.24 -6.47
CA GLN A 44 -2.63 -11.07 -7.50
C GLN A 44 -1.11 -10.89 -7.53
N THR A 45 -0.65 -9.64 -7.44
CA THR A 45 0.78 -9.31 -7.47
C THR A 45 1.48 -9.66 -6.17
N ALA A 46 0.82 -9.49 -5.01
CA ALA A 46 1.35 -9.96 -3.72
C ALA A 46 1.55 -11.47 -3.71
N ARG A 47 0.56 -12.24 -4.20
CA ARG A 47 0.66 -13.71 -4.32
C ARG A 47 1.81 -14.14 -5.23
N ALA A 48 2.12 -13.34 -6.26
CA ALA A 48 3.25 -13.59 -7.15
C ALA A 48 4.60 -13.09 -6.60
N GLY A 49 4.66 -12.63 -5.34
CA GLY A 49 5.88 -12.09 -4.72
C GLY A 49 6.29 -10.70 -5.24
N ARG A 50 5.49 -10.06 -6.08
CA ARG A 50 5.80 -8.77 -6.72
C ARG A 50 5.40 -7.60 -5.81
N LEU A 51 6.06 -7.49 -4.65
CA LEU A 51 5.71 -6.51 -3.61
C LEU A 51 5.81 -5.06 -4.08
N ALA A 52 6.75 -4.76 -4.98
CA ALA A 52 6.90 -3.43 -5.58
C ALA A 52 5.67 -2.96 -6.38
N ILE A 53 4.81 -3.88 -6.84
CA ILE A 53 3.55 -3.58 -7.52
C ILE A 53 2.38 -3.66 -6.53
N ALA A 54 2.42 -4.64 -5.62
CA ALA A 54 1.34 -4.85 -4.65
C ALA A 54 1.14 -3.66 -3.71
N VAL A 55 2.23 -3.04 -3.25
CA VAL A 55 2.22 -1.88 -2.35
C VAL A 55 1.51 -0.66 -2.96
N PRO A 56 1.92 -0.13 -4.13
CA PRO A 56 1.20 0.99 -4.72
C PRO A 56 -0.25 0.62 -5.11
N ALA A 57 -0.50 -0.64 -5.50
CA ALA A 57 -1.86 -1.09 -5.82
C ALA A 57 -2.81 -1.06 -4.60
N VAL A 58 -2.35 -1.52 -3.42
CA VAL A 58 -3.19 -1.47 -2.20
C VAL A 58 -3.41 -0.02 -1.75
N LEU A 59 -2.39 0.84 -1.82
CA LEU A 59 -2.52 2.26 -1.50
C LEU A 59 -3.50 2.95 -2.46
N ARG A 60 -3.46 2.60 -3.75
CA ARG A 60 -4.41 3.11 -4.74
C ARG A 60 -5.83 2.67 -4.45
N SER A 61 -6.04 1.40 -4.10
CA SER A 61 -7.36 0.90 -3.66
C SER A 61 -7.90 1.69 -2.45
N LEU A 62 -7.07 1.87 -1.42
CA LEU A 62 -7.42 2.59 -0.20
C LEU A 62 -7.74 4.07 -0.45
N SER A 63 -7.10 4.69 -1.44
CA SER A 63 -7.38 6.08 -1.84
C SER A 63 -8.79 6.27 -2.42
N PHE A 64 -9.36 5.23 -3.03
CA PHE A 64 -10.73 5.25 -3.54
C PHE A 64 -11.76 4.85 -2.47
N LYS A 65 -11.48 3.78 -1.71
CA LYS A 65 -12.35 3.32 -0.62
C LYS A 65 -11.57 2.52 0.42
N GLN A 66 -11.74 2.92 1.67
CA GLN A 66 -11.11 2.32 2.85
C GLN A 66 -11.80 1.01 3.28
N THR A 67 -11.77 -0.02 2.44
CA THR A 67 -12.43 -1.31 2.72
C THR A 67 -11.69 -2.12 3.80
N PRO A 68 -12.39 -2.95 4.59
CA PRO A 68 -11.73 -3.83 5.58
C PRO A 68 -10.69 -4.76 4.94
N ALA A 69 -10.98 -5.32 3.76
CA ALA A 69 -10.06 -6.21 3.05
C ALA A 69 -8.78 -5.49 2.61
N ALA A 70 -8.88 -4.26 2.09
CA ALA A 70 -7.71 -3.49 1.70
C ALA A 70 -6.84 -3.10 2.91
N LYS A 71 -7.47 -2.76 4.04
CA LYS A 71 -6.74 -2.48 5.30
C LYS A 71 -6.03 -3.73 5.83
N LEU A 72 -6.68 -4.89 5.76
CA LEU A 72 -6.08 -6.17 6.14
C LEU A 72 -4.86 -6.47 5.27
N LEU A 73 -4.97 -6.32 3.94
CA LEU A 73 -3.85 -6.52 3.02
C LEU A 73 -2.71 -5.52 3.29
N HIS A 74 -3.02 -4.26 3.55
CA HIS A 74 -2.03 -3.24 3.91
C HIS A 74 -1.24 -3.65 5.16
N GLY A 75 -1.92 -4.04 6.24
CA GLY A 75 -1.26 -4.54 7.45
C GLY A 75 -0.43 -5.81 7.21
N PHE A 76 -0.95 -6.74 6.40
CA PHE A 76 -0.22 -7.95 6.01
C PHE A 76 1.08 -7.63 5.26
N LEU A 77 1.03 -6.72 4.28
CA LEU A 77 2.21 -6.31 3.51
C LEU A 77 3.26 -5.65 4.39
N ILE A 78 2.87 -4.83 5.38
CA ILE A 78 3.80 -4.25 6.34
C ILE A 78 4.56 -5.36 7.10
N GLN A 79 3.84 -6.34 7.65
CA GLN A 79 4.45 -7.44 8.40
C GLN A 79 5.41 -8.26 7.53
N GLN A 80 4.99 -8.56 6.30
CA GLN A 80 5.80 -9.29 5.33
C GLN A 80 7.09 -8.53 4.97
N LEU A 81 6.99 -7.22 4.72
CA LEU A 81 8.13 -6.38 4.38
C LEU A 81 9.10 -6.25 5.55
N TYR A 82 8.63 -6.07 6.78
CA TYR A 82 9.53 -6.05 7.95
C TYR A 82 10.30 -7.36 8.10
N ARG A 83 9.64 -8.50 7.92
CA ARG A 83 10.32 -9.80 7.95
C ARG A 83 11.41 -9.89 6.88
N ALA A 84 11.09 -9.52 5.64
CA ALA A 84 12.06 -9.51 4.55
C ALA A 84 13.22 -8.53 4.82
N LEU A 85 12.94 -7.38 5.45
CA LEU A 85 13.97 -6.41 5.83
C LEU A 85 14.97 -7.04 6.80
N TYR A 86 14.49 -7.67 7.88
CA TYR A 86 15.37 -8.30 8.86
C TYR A 86 16.18 -9.47 8.26
N GLU A 87 15.58 -10.26 7.38
CA GLU A 87 16.26 -11.34 6.67
C GLU A 87 17.41 -10.81 5.79
N ASN A 88 17.18 -9.71 5.04
CA ASN A 88 18.21 -9.11 4.18
C ASN A 88 19.31 -8.40 4.99
N LEU A 89 18.94 -7.73 6.09
CA LEU A 89 19.92 -7.14 7.01
C LEU A 89 20.84 -8.21 7.60
N GLY A 90 20.29 -9.37 7.99
CA GLY A 90 21.09 -10.51 8.49
C GLY A 90 22.06 -11.08 7.44
N ARG A 91 21.72 -10.96 6.15
CA ARG A 91 22.57 -11.36 5.02
C ARG A 91 23.51 -10.27 4.52
N GLN A 92 23.44 -9.07 5.10
CA GLN A 92 24.15 -7.88 4.63
C GLN A 92 23.79 -7.51 3.17
N ASP A 93 22.62 -7.90 2.69
CA ASP A 93 22.10 -7.49 1.38
C ASP A 93 21.50 -6.09 1.50
N TRP A 94 22.39 -5.09 1.47
CA TRP A 94 22.02 -3.69 1.66
C TRP A 94 21.16 -3.15 0.52
N GLN A 95 21.30 -3.69 -0.69
CA GLN A 95 20.55 -3.24 -1.85
C GLN A 95 19.08 -3.66 -1.72
N GLU A 96 18.82 -4.93 -1.43
CA GLU A 96 17.46 -5.43 -1.26
C GLU A 96 16.80 -4.81 -0.01
N ALA A 97 17.57 -4.65 1.08
CA ALA A 97 17.09 -3.97 2.29
C ALA A 97 16.63 -2.52 2.03
N ARG A 98 17.36 -1.75 1.20
CA ARG A 98 16.95 -0.40 0.78
C ARG A 98 15.65 -0.43 -0.03
N GLY A 99 15.53 -1.39 -0.96
CA GLY A 99 14.31 -1.57 -1.75
C GLY A 99 13.10 -1.83 -0.87
N ILE A 100 13.21 -2.76 0.08
CA ILE A 100 12.15 -3.09 1.04
C ILE A 100 11.80 -1.90 1.93
N LEU A 101 12.80 -1.14 2.37
CA LEU A 101 12.58 0.02 3.23
C LEU A 101 11.83 1.14 2.49
N SER A 102 12.11 1.36 1.20
CA SER A 102 11.32 2.28 0.36
C SER A 102 9.85 1.86 0.27
N LEU A 103 9.58 0.55 0.14
CA LEU A 103 8.20 0.04 0.14
C LEU A 103 7.50 0.26 1.50
N LEU A 104 8.21 0.05 2.61
CA LEU A 104 7.69 0.32 3.96
C LEU A 104 7.38 1.80 4.16
N GLN A 105 8.25 2.70 3.70
CA GLN A 105 8.02 4.15 3.75
C GLN A 105 6.77 4.55 2.97
N MET A 106 6.50 3.95 1.79
CA MET A 106 5.25 4.21 1.07
C MET A 106 4.01 3.79 1.87
N LEU A 107 4.06 2.67 2.59
CA LEU A 107 2.94 2.18 3.40
C LEU A 107 2.76 2.96 4.71
N GLN A 108 3.82 3.60 5.20
CA GLN A 108 3.91 4.27 6.50
C GLN A 108 4.56 5.65 6.37
N ALA A 109 4.04 6.50 5.48
CA ALA A 109 4.64 7.76 5.03
C ALA A 109 5.26 8.66 6.13
N ASP A 110 4.65 8.72 7.31
CA ASP A 110 5.09 9.60 8.41
C ASP A 110 5.94 8.89 9.48
N ASN A 111 6.49 7.71 9.20
CA ASN A 111 7.27 6.94 10.17
C ASN A 111 8.73 7.43 10.24
N GLU A 112 8.99 8.34 11.17
CA GLU A 112 10.32 8.89 11.47
C GLU A 112 11.38 7.81 11.71
N THR A 113 11.00 6.70 12.35
CA THR A 113 11.92 5.59 12.60
C THR A 113 12.39 4.98 11.29
N LEU A 114 11.50 4.75 10.32
CA LEU A 114 11.90 4.22 9.01
C LEU A 114 12.83 5.17 8.27
N ARG A 115 12.65 6.49 8.39
CA ARG A 115 13.56 7.48 7.79
C ARG A 115 14.97 7.36 8.36
N ARG A 116 15.11 7.30 9.68
CA ARG A 116 16.41 7.13 10.36
C ARG A 116 17.07 5.79 10.03
N PHE A 117 16.27 4.72 9.92
CA PHE A 117 16.79 3.41 9.48
C PHE A 117 17.33 3.48 8.04
N ALA A 118 16.70 4.24 7.15
CA ALA A 118 17.19 4.45 5.79
C ALA A 118 18.58 5.11 5.79
N GLU A 119 18.75 6.17 6.60
CA GLU A 119 20.01 6.90 6.74
C GLU A 119 21.12 6.00 7.30
N MET A 120 20.81 5.19 8.31
CA MET A 120 21.76 4.22 8.89
C MET A 120 22.20 3.18 7.87
N ILE A 121 21.28 2.56 7.12
CA ILE A 121 21.61 1.59 6.06
C ILE A 121 22.41 2.27 4.94
N ALA A 122 22.14 3.55 4.64
CA ALA A 122 22.91 4.31 3.67
C ALA A 122 24.39 4.42 4.08
N GLN A 123 24.66 4.76 5.34
CA GLN A 123 26.01 4.85 5.89
C GLN A 123 26.72 3.50 5.94
N LEU A 124 26.04 2.43 6.37
CA LEU A 124 26.62 1.10 6.49
C LEU A 124 27.04 0.52 5.13
N SER A 125 26.22 0.70 4.08
CA SER A 125 26.63 0.26 2.74
C SER A 125 27.81 1.05 2.19
N ALA A 126 27.87 2.37 2.42
CA ALA A 126 29.01 3.19 2.00
C ALA A 126 30.33 2.75 2.68
N GLN A 127 30.26 2.37 3.97
CA GLN A 127 31.41 1.83 4.70
C GLN A 127 31.84 0.45 4.21
N ALA A 128 30.90 -0.42 3.87
CA ALA A 128 31.19 -1.73 3.31
C ALA A 128 31.90 -1.63 1.95
N GLU A 129 31.45 -0.70 1.09
CA GLU A 129 32.06 -0.43 -0.22
C GLU A 129 33.48 0.18 -0.08
N SER A 130 33.70 1.07 0.88
CA SER A 130 35.04 1.63 1.13
C SER A 130 36.03 0.58 1.64
N ASN A 131 35.58 -0.36 2.47
CA ASN A 131 36.45 -1.42 3.00
C ASN A 131 36.84 -2.47 1.95
N HIS A 132 36.05 -2.63 0.88
CA HIS A 132 36.39 -3.51 -0.25
C HIS A 132 37.33 -2.86 -1.29
N SER A 133 37.61 -1.56 -1.17
CA SER A 133 38.53 -0.84 -2.09
C SER A 133 39.97 -0.71 -1.58
N VAL A 134 40.28 -1.30 -0.42
CA VAL A 134 41.60 -1.21 0.24
C VAL A 134 42.38 -2.54 0.19
N ASP A 135 41.84 -3.57 -0.45
CA ASP A 135 42.53 -4.83 -0.77
C ASP A 135 42.81 -4.94 -2.29
#